data_AF-A0A970A5C0-F1
#
_entry.id   AF-A0A970A5C0-F1
#
_cell.length_a   1.000
_cell.length_b   1.000
_cell.length_c   1.000
_cell.angle_alpha   90.00
_cell.angle_beta   90.00
_cell.angle_gamma   90.00
#
_symmetry.space_group_name_H-M   'P 1'
#
loop_
_entity.id
_entity.type
_entity.pdbx_description
1 polymer ?
#
loop_
_entity_poly.entity_id
_entity_poly.type
_entity_poly.pdbx_seq_one_letter_code
_entity_poly.pdbx_strand_id
1 'polypeptide(L)'
;MQKRKRERRTVRKIIRIGEKTESKETVKSGSKLTKSLEENIKILEDKFKNDGTVIFRRFQNRYLPKAKCCIVFIEGMIDFKHINRQIIEPIMEQDLTNLSLSFNLLEDIKEKVLPVNDVEESGDLEKILQSICYGNTAFLIDGHDTALLVESKGWEIRAIT
;
A
#
# COMPACT_ATOMS: atom_id res chain seq x y z
N MET A 1 -18.68 7.99 29.92
CA MET A 1 -19.23 6.71 29.39
C MET A 1 -19.86 6.81 27.97
N GLN A 2 -19.62 7.88 27.18
CA GLN A 2 -20.40 8.12 25.93
C GLN A 2 -19.61 8.09 24.59
N LYS A 3 -18.28 7.99 24.57
CA LYS A 3 -17.50 8.09 23.30
C LYS A 3 -17.46 6.82 22.44
N ARG A 4 -17.51 5.62 23.04
CA ARG A 4 -17.39 4.33 22.31
C ARG A 4 -18.56 3.96 21.38
N LYS A 5 -19.68 4.70 21.41
CA LYS A 5 -20.92 4.33 20.68
C LYS A 5 -21.03 4.94 19.28
N ARG A 6 -20.17 5.91 18.90
CA ARG A 6 -20.21 6.58 17.59
C ARG A 6 -19.36 5.88 16.52
N GLU A 7 -18.17 5.37 16.86
CA GLU A 7 -17.26 4.75 15.87
C GLU A 7 -17.82 3.46 15.23
N ARG A 8 -18.60 2.67 15.98
CA ARG A 8 -19.22 1.44 15.45
C ARG A 8 -20.30 1.69 14.39
N ARG A 9 -20.80 2.93 14.23
CA ARG A 9 -21.82 3.27 13.22
C ARG A 9 -21.20 3.61 11.86
N THR A 10 -20.00 4.19 11.83
CA THR A 10 -19.36 4.61 10.57
C THR A 10 -18.82 3.40 9.80
N VAL A 11 -18.15 2.47 10.49
CA VAL A 11 -17.61 1.24 9.88
C VAL A 11 -18.73 0.35 9.32
N ARG A 12 -19.86 0.25 10.04
CA ARG A 12 -21.05 -0.50 9.57
C ARG A 12 -21.76 0.14 8.38
N LYS A 13 -21.61 1.45 8.14
CA LYS A 13 -22.20 2.11 6.98
C LYS A 13 -21.41 1.83 5.70
N ILE A 14 -20.12 1.53 5.82
CA ILE A 14 -19.24 1.15 4.70
C ILE A 14 -19.44 -0.33 4.32
N ILE A 15 -19.61 -1.22 5.31
CA ILE A 15 -19.77 -2.67 5.08
C ILE A 15 -21.05 -3.05 4.32
N ARG A 16 -22.12 -2.24 4.39
CA ARG A 16 -23.42 -2.58 3.76
C ARG A 16 -23.48 -2.43 2.24
N ILE A 17 -22.42 -1.96 1.58
CA ILE A 17 -22.39 -1.78 0.13
C ILE A 17 -21.91 -3.07 -0.59
N GLY A 18 -21.38 -4.05 0.15
CA GLY A 18 -20.74 -5.25 -0.42
C GLY A 18 -21.66 -6.41 -0.81
N GLU A 19 -22.96 -6.37 -0.52
CA GLU A 19 -23.86 -7.49 -0.80
C GLU A 19 -25.12 -7.02 -1.52
N LYS A 20 -24.98 -6.78 -2.83
CA LYS A 20 -25.93 -7.32 -3.81
C LYS A 20 -25.49 -7.04 -5.26
N THR A 21 -25.67 -8.10 -6.04
CA THR A 21 -25.96 -8.16 -7.48
C THR A 21 -24.76 -8.20 -8.43
N GLU A 22 -24.53 -9.43 -8.91
CA GLU A 22 -24.15 -9.71 -10.29
C GLU A 22 -24.96 -8.90 -11.31
N SER A 23 -24.28 -8.63 -12.43
CA SER A 23 -24.76 -8.20 -13.74
C SER A 23 -25.03 -6.70 -14.00
N LYS A 24 -24.27 -6.24 -15.01
CA LYS A 24 -24.43 -5.10 -15.91
C LYS A 24 -24.14 -3.67 -15.43
N GLU A 25 -23.08 -3.14 -16.05
CA GLU A 25 -22.91 -1.79 -16.60
C GLU A 25 -23.23 -0.62 -15.67
N THR A 26 -22.18 0.04 -15.18
CA THR A 26 -22.10 1.51 -15.23
C THR A 26 -20.67 1.98 -15.02
N VAL A 27 -20.22 2.85 -15.92
CA VAL A 27 -18.97 3.59 -15.91
C VAL A 27 -18.72 4.19 -14.52
N LYS A 28 -17.71 3.70 -13.80
CA LYS A 28 -17.10 4.46 -12.70
C LYS A 28 -15.79 5.02 -13.21
N SER A 29 -15.69 6.33 -13.17
CA SER A 29 -14.44 7.07 -13.35
C SER A 29 -13.48 6.66 -12.23
N GLY A 30 -12.80 5.52 -12.42
CA GLY A 30 -11.74 5.05 -11.54
C GLY A 30 -10.50 5.87 -11.86
N SER A 31 -10.17 6.82 -10.98
CA SER A 31 -8.88 7.50 -11.05
C SER A 31 -7.78 6.46 -10.94
N LYS A 32 -6.90 6.41 -11.94
CA LYS A 32 -5.72 5.55 -11.92
C LYS A 32 -4.54 6.28 -11.29
N LEU A 33 -3.58 5.53 -10.77
CA LEU A 33 -2.26 6.09 -10.45
C LEU A 33 -1.61 6.65 -11.72
N THR A 34 -0.81 7.68 -11.52
CA THR A 34 0.08 8.21 -12.56
C THR A 34 1.47 7.61 -12.39
N LYS A 35 2.38 7.88 -13.33
CA LYS A 35 3.77 7.43 -13.22
C LYS A 35 4.61 8.28 -12.25
N SER A 36 4.07 9.39 -11.76
CA SER A 36 4.79 10.29 -10.87
C SER A 36 4.50 9.94 -9.42
N LEU A 37 5.53 9.56 -8.67
CA LEU A 37 5.39 9.26 -7.24
C LEU A 37 4.86 10.47 -6.47
N GLU A 38 5.35 11.67 -6.78
CA GLU A 38 4.96 12.89 -6.07
C GLU A 38 3.49 13.26 -6.29
N GLU A 39 3.00 13.07 -7.52
CA GLU A 39 1.59 13.30 -7.85
C GLU A 39 0.69 12.30 -7.12
N ASN A 40 1.07 11.03 -7.13
CA ASN A 40 0.35 9.97 -6.43
C ASN A 40 0.32 10.18 -4.91
N ILE A 41 1.44 10.59 -4.30
CA ILE A 41 1.48 10.91 -2.86
C ILE A 41 0.53 12.06 -2.56
N LYS A 42 0.55 13.16 -3.33
CA LYS A 42 -0.35 14.29 -3.12
C LYS A 42 -1.82 13.90 -3.23
N ILE A 43 -2.17 13.05 -4.19
CA ILE A 43 -3.53 12.53 -4.35
C ILE A 43 -3.93 11.73 -3.10
N LEU A 44 -3.07 10.84 -2.61
CA LEU A 44 -3.35 10.03 -1.42
C LEU A 44 -3.42 10.90 -0.15
N GLU A 45 -2.51 11.86 0.01
CA GLU A 45 -2.52 12.82 1.12
C GLU A 45 -3.81 13.65 1.13
N ASP A 46 -4.30 14.11 -0.02
CA ASP A 46 -5.57 14.85 -0.09
C ASP A 46 -6.77 13.97 0.31
N LYS A 47 -6.75 12.69 -0.08
CA LYS A 47 -7.78 11.71 0.30
C LYS A 47 -7.76 11.40 1.81
N PHE A 48 -6.58 11.37 2.43
CA PHE A 48 -6.39 11.10 3.86
C PHE A 48 -6.18 12.35 4.72
N LYS A 49 -6.41 13.55 4.19
CA LYS A 49 -6.07 14.84 4.81
C LYS A 49 -6.60 15.04 6.24
N ASN A 50 -7.69 14.37 6.59
CA ASN A 50 -8.33 14.45 7.91
C ASN A 50 -8.05 13.21 8.79
N ASP A 51 -7.18 12.32 8.36
CA ASP A 51 -6.84 11.09 9.06
C ASP A 51 -5.36 11.09 9.43
N GLY A 52 -5.08 11.53 10.67
CA GLY A 52 -3.72 11.57 11.20
C GLY A 52 -3.14 10.20 11.53
N THR A 53 -3.87 9.11 11.27
CA THR A 53 -3.35 7.74 11.47
C THR A 53 -2.62 7.21 10.24
N VAL A 54 -2.79 7.84 9.08
CA VAL A 54 -2.10 7.40 7.86
C VAL A 54 -0.69 7.97 7.81
N ILE A 55 0.29 7.08 7.71
CA ILE A 55 1.70 7.41 7.66
C ILE A 55 2.20 7.23 6.23
N PHE A 56 2.84 8.29 5.71
CA PHE A 56 3.56 8.29 4.45
C PHE A 56 5.06 8.27 4.76
N ARG A 57 5.73 7.15 4.48
CA ARG A 57 7.18 7.02 4.68
C ARG A 57 7.89 6.94 3.35
N ARG A 58 8.63 8.00 3.02
CA ARG A 58 9.48 8.08 1.83
C ARG A 58 10.85 7.49 2.13
N PHE A 59 11.42 6.76 1.16
CA PHE A 59 12.78 6.25 1.20
C PHE A 59 13.29 6.02 -0.23
N GLN A 60 14.57 5.72 -0.39
CA GLN A 60 15.17 5.46 -1.69
C GLN A 60 16.21 4.36 -1.56
N ASN A 61 16.47 3.65 -2.66
CA ASN A 61 17.54 2.67 -2.70
C ASN A 61 18.92 3.35 -2.56
N ARG A 62 19.83 2.71 -1.82
CA ARG A 62 21.17 3.24 -1.55
C ARG A 62 22.06 3.29 -2.81
N TYR A 63 21.90 2.33 -3.70
CA TYR A 63 22.71 2.15 -4.91
C TYR A 63 22.06 2.76 -6.15
N LEU A 64 20.75 3.00 -6.12
CA LEU A 64 19.94 3.54 -7.21
C LEU A 64 19.09 4.74 -6.74
N PRO A 65 19.67 5.96 -6.68
CA PRO A 65 18.96 7.16 -6.20
C PRO A 65 17.73 7.57 -7.03
N LYS A 66 17.59 7.04 -8.25
CA LYS A 66 16.42 7.25 -9.11
C LYS A 66 15.20 6.44 -8.65
N ALA A 67 15.41 5.33 -7.96
CA ALA A 67 14.34 4.52 -7.38
C ALA A 67 13.87 5.14 -6.06
N LYS A 68 13.11 6.23 -6.19
CA LYS A 68 12.39 6.84 -5.07
C LYS A 68 11.16 6.01 -4.77
N CYS A 69 10.94 5.73 -3.50
CA CYS A 69 9.86 4.88 -3.04
C CYS A 69 9.07 5.59 -1.93
N CYS A 70 7.81 5.19 -1.77
CA CYS A 70 6.97 5.58 -0.66
C CYS A 70 6.15 4.39 -0.21
N ILE A 71 6.04 4.17 1.10
CA ILE A 71 5.02 3.30 1.66
C ILE A 71 3.96 4.13 2.36
N VAL A 72 2.72 3.67 2.27
CA VAL A 72 1.55 4.25 2.91
C VAL A 72 0.86 3.18 3.73
N PHE A 73 0.64 3.46 5.00
CA PHE A 73 0.05 2.50 5.94
C PHE A 73 -0.65 3.21 7.09
N ILE A 74 -1.53 2.50 7.80
CA ILE A 74 -2.22 3.03 9.00
C ILE A 74 -1.43 2.67 10.25
N GLU A 75 -1.03 3.68 11.02
CA GLU A 75 -0.40 3.53 12.32
C GLU A 75 -1.31 2.77 13.29
N GLY A 76 -0.75 1.78 13.99
CA GLY A 76 -1.49 0.96 14.94
C GLY A 76 -2.23 -0.25 14.34
N MET A 77 -2.28 -0.40 13.01
CA MET A 77 -2.76 -1.64 12.37
C MET A 77 -1.63 -2.61 12.01
N ILE A 78 -0.37 -2.14 12.05
CA ILE A 78 0.77 -2.86 11.50
C ILE A 78 1.97 -2.78 12.46
N ASP A 79 2.78 -3.84 12.51
CA ASP A 79 4.08 -3.83 13.18
C ASP A 79 5.14 -3.13 12.30
N PHE A 80 5.60 -1.97 12.73
CA PHE A 80 6.63 -1.20 12.04
C PHE A 80 7.95 -1.97 11.85
N LYS A 81 8.32 -2.85 12.80
CA LYS A 81 9.52 -3.70 12.67
C LYS A 81 9.35 -4.75 11.57
N HIS A 82 8.11 -5.13 11.27
CA HIS A 82 7.79 -6.05 10.19
C HIS A 82 7.92 -5.35 8.84
N ILE A 83 7.27 -4.19 8.68
CA ILE A 83 7.43 -3.34 7.47
C ILE A 83 8.91 -3.04 7.20
N ASN A 84 9.67 -2.67 8.23
CA ASN A 84 11.07 -2.29 8.03
C ASN A 84 11.89 -3.46 7.48
N ARG A 85 11.70 -4.67 8.02
CA ARG A 85 12.45 -5.88 7.59
C ARG A 85 11.97 -6.47 6.27
N GLN A 86 10.70 -6.33 5.93
CA GLN A 86 10.13 -6.95 4.73
C GLN A 86 10.11 -6.03 3.52
N ILE A 87 10.03 -4.72 3.71
CA ILE A 87 9.88 -3.77 2.60
C ILE A 87 11.07 -2.83 2.55
N ILE A 88 11.35 -2.12 3.65
CA ILE A 88 12.26 -0.99 3.61
C ILE A 88 13.72 -1.42 3.53
N GLU A 89 14.18 -2.30 4.41
CA GLU A 89 15.55 -2.80 4.46
C GLU A 89 15.94 -3.52 3.16
N PRO A 90 15.13 -4.47 2.61
CA PRO A 90 15.47 -5.13 1.36
C PRO A 90 15.59 -4.15 0.19
N ILE A 91 14.65 -3.20 0.06
CA ILE A 91 14.70 -2.21 -1.02
C ILE A 91 15.80 -1.18 -0.79
N MET A 92 16.20 -0.88 0.45
CA MET A 92 17.24 0.13 0.70
C MET A 92 18.65 -0.45 0.52
N GLU A 93 18.89 -1.68 0.98
CA GLU A 93 20.23 -2.29 1.07
C GLU A 93 20.58 -3.24 -0.09
N GLN A 94 19.61 -3.74 -0.87
CA GLN A 94 19.96 -4.51 -2.08
C GLN A 94 20.49 -3.60 -3.19
N ASP A 95 21.45 -4.11 -3.96
CA ASP A 95 21.92 -3.42 -5.16
C ASP A 95 20.93 -3.63 -6.32
N LEU A 96 20.08 -2.63 -6.54
CA LEU A 96 19.09 -2.62 -7.61
C LEU A 96 19.63 -2.09 -8.95
N THR A 97 20.92 -1.73 -9.05
CA THR A 97 21.46 -1.14 -10.28
C THR A 97 21.37 -2.09 -11.46
N ASN A 98 21.62 -3.39 -11.25
CA ASN A 98 21.47 -4.41 -12.27
C ASN A 98 20.00 -4.69 -12.65
N LEU A 99 19.07 -4.51 -11.70
CA LEU A 99 17.63 -4.68 -11.91
C LEU A 99 17.01 -3.49 -12.63
N SER A 100 17.57 -2.28 -12.46
CA SER A 100 17.14 -1.09 -13.21
C SER A 100 17.36 -1.18 -14.72
N LEU A 101 18.18 -2.12 -15.18
CA LEU A 101 18.41 -2.40 -16.60
C LEU A 101 17.32 -3.29 -17.20
N SER A 102 16.49 -3.92 -16.37
CA SER A 102 15.36 -4.71 -16.82
C SER A 102 14.20 -3.82 -17.23
N PHE A 103 13.32 -4.34 -18.09
CA PHE A 103 12.13 -3.63 -18.56
C PHE A 103 11.08 -3.42 -17.45
N ASN A 104 11.17 -4.13 -16.32
CA ASN A 104 10.13 -4.13 -15.30
C ASN A 104 10.70 -4.21 -13.87
N LEU A 105 11.28 -3.09 -13.42
CA LEU A 105 11.85 -2.94 -12.07
C LEU A 105 10.85 -3.28 -10.96
N LEU A 106 9.57 -2.99 -11.14
CA LEU A 106 8.53 -3.28 -10.15
C LEU A 106 8.34 -4.79 -9.92
N GLU A 107 8.27 -5.56 -11.00
CA GLU A 107 8.18 -7.03 -10.97
C GLU A 107 9.44 -7.63 -10.33
N ASP A 108 10.61 -7.10 -10.71
CA ASP A 108 11.88 -7.54 -10.13
C ASP A 108 11.96 -7.27 -8.62
N ILE A 109 11.45 -6.11 -8.17
CA ILE A 109 11.37 -5.81 -6.73
C ILE A 109 10.43 -6.80 -6.04
N LYS A 110 9.26 -7.06 -6.63
CA LYS A 110 8.29 -8.01 -6.08
C LYS A 110 8.86 -9.43 -5.96
N GLU A 111 9.46 -9.96 -7.02
CA GLU A 111 9.88 -11.37 -7.10
C GLU A 111 11.25 -11.64 -6.48
N LYS A 112 12.17 -10.67 -6.48
CA LYS A 112 13.59 -10.89 -6.09
C LYS A 112 14.00 -10.14 -4.83
N VAL A 113 13.31 -9.06 -4.48
CA VAL A 113 13.73 -8.16 -3.40
C VAL A 113 12.83 -8.29 -2.18
N LEU A 114 11.51 -8.39 -2.37
CA LEU A 114 10.54 -8.42 -1.28
C LEU A 114 10.31 -9.87 -0.79
N PRO A 115 10.70 -10.23 0.45
CA PRO A 115 10.46 -11.55 1.03
C PRO A 115 9.02 -11.69 1.57
N VAL A 116 8.02 -11.49 0.73
CA VAL A 116 6.59 -11.51 1.09
C VAL A 116 5.85 -12.45 0.15
N ASN A 117 4.95 -13.27 0.71
CA ASN A 117 4.25 -14.31 -0.05
C ASN A 117 3.03 -13.78 -0.82
N ASP A 118 2.36 -12.76 -0.27
CA ASP A 118 1.13 -12.19 -0.85
C ASP A 118 1.32 -10.70 -1.14
N VAL A 119 1.53 -10.40 -2.41
CA VAL A 119 1.59 -9.04 -2.96
C VAL A 119 0.58 -8.92 -4.07
N GLU A 120 -0.36 -8.02 -3.89
CA GLU A 120 -1.34 -7.69 -4.93
C GLU A 120 -0.93 -6.41 -5.66
N GLU A 121 -1.05 -6.39 -6.98
CA GLU A 121 -0.76 -5.22 -7.80
C GLU A 121 -2.04 -4.45 -8.13
N SER A 122 -2.00 -3.13 -7.99
CA SER A 122 -3.09 -2.27 -8.42
C SER A 122 -2.65 -0.90 -8.87
N GLY A 123 -3.14 -0.47 -10.03
CA GLY A 123 -3.11 0.91 -10.48
C GLY A 123 -4.42 1.67 -10.21
N ASP A 124 -5.42 1.04 -9.58
CA ASP A 124 -6.70 1.67 -9.28
C ASP A 124 -6.64 2.36 -7.91
N LEU A 125 -6.84 3.68 -7.90
CA LEU A 125 -6.73 4.47 -6.68
C LEU A 125 -7.77 4.06 -5.62
N GLU A 126 -9.00 3.74 -6.02
CA GLU A 126 -10.03 3.34 -5.05
C GLU A 126 -9.65 2.02 -4.38
N LYS A 127 -9.13 1.06 -5.14
CA LYS A 127 -8.64 -0.21 -4.60
C LYS A 127 -7.46 -0.02 -3.65
N ILE A 128 -6.51 0.85 -3.98
CA ILE A 128 -5.38 1.19 -3.11
C ILE A 128 -5.87 1.80 -1.80
N LEU A 129 -6.76 2.80 -1.88
CA LEU A 129 -7.34 3.46 -0.70
C LEU A 129 -8.07 2.44 0.20
N GLN A 130 -8.86 1.54 -0.40
CA GLN A 130 -9.54 0.48 0.34
C GLN A 130 -8.56 -0.46 1.01
N SER A 131 -7.51 -0.89 0.30
CA SER A 131 -6.48 -1.79 0.83
C SER A 131 -5.76 -1.18 2.05
N ILE A 132 -5.38 0.11 1.97
CA ILE A 132 -4.81 0.85 3.11
C ILE A 132 -5.79 0.91 4.28
N CYS A 133 -7.07 1.20 4.03
CA CYS A 133 -8.12 1.19 5.05
C CYS A 133 -8.33 -0.20 5.68
N TYR A 134 -8.07 -1.26 4.91
CA TYR A 134 -8.01 -2.63 5.39
C TYR A 134 -6.67 -2.96 6.04
N GLY A 135 -5.82 -2.00 6.39
CA GLY A 135 -4.58 -2.26 7.13
C GLY A 135 -3.49 -2.98 6.35
N ASN A 136 -3.57 -2.97 5.02
CA ASN A 136 -2.45 -3.37 4.17
C ASN A 136 -1.50 -2.17 3.96
N THR A 137 -0.27 -2.47 3.57
CA THR A 137 0.72 -1.45 3.22
C THR A 137 0.73 -1.26 1.70
N ALA A 138 0.48 -0.04 1.25
CA ALA A 138 0.68 0.31 -0.16
C ALA A 138 2.12 0.76 -0.37
N PHE A 139 2.84 0.13 -1.28
CA PHE A 139 4.17 0.49 -1.72
C PHE A 139 4.10 1.09 -3.13
N LEU A 140 4.70 2.26 -3.29
CA LEU A 140 4.80 3.01 -4.54
C LEU A 140 6.26 3.27 -4.89
N ILE A 141 6.57 3.24 -6.18
CA ILE A 141 7.88 3.57 -6.75
C ILE A 141 7.72 4.57 -7.89
N ASP A 142 8.65 5.50 -7.99
CA ASP A 142 8.64 6.53 -9.04
C ASP A 142 8.84 5.92 -10.44
N GLY A 143 8.11 6.43 -11.43
CA GLY A 143 8.13 5.93 -12.80
C GLY A 143 7.09 4.85 -13.10
N HIS A 144 6.37 4.33 -12.09
CA HIS A 144 5.37 3.28 -12.23
C HIS A 144 3.97 3.78 -11.85
N ASP A 145 2.96 3.34 -12.63
CA ASP A 145 1.53 3.61 -12.45
C ASP A 145 0.81 2.47 -11.71
N THR A 146 1.57 1.64 -11.01
CA THR A 146 1.08 0.49 -10.23
C THR A 146 1.69 0.55 -8.84
N ALA A 147 0.87 0.31 -7.81
CA ALA A 147 1.30 0.11 -6.44
C ALA A 147 1.30 -1.39 -6.09
N LEU A 148 2.22 -1.77 -5.22
CA LEU A 148 2.23 -3.09 -4.57
C LEU A 148 1.47 -2.99 -3.26
N LEU A 149 0.42 -3.77 -3.10
CA LEU A 149 -0.37 -3.90 -1.89
C LEU A 149 0.14 -5.12 -1.13
N VAL A 150 0.89 -4.86 -0.07
CA VAL A 150 1.51 -5.88 0.76
C VAL A 150 0.63 -6.10 1.98
N GLU A 151 0.20 -7.35 2.20
CA GLU A 151 -0.50 -7.70 3.42
C GLU A 151 0.46 -7.56 4.61
N SER A 152 0.12 -6.67 5.53
CA SER A 152 0.94 -6.34 6.69
C SER A 152 0.21 -6.58 8.02
N LYS A 153 -1.00 -7.15 7.93
CA LYS A 153 -1.80 -7.61 9.06
C LYS A 153 -1.21 -8.89 9.64
N GLY A 154 -0.69 -8.78 10.85
CA GLY A 154 -0.68 -9.89 11.81
C GLY A 154 0.01 -11.16 11.36
N TRP A 155 1.34 -11.13 11.22
CA TRP A 155 2.16 -12.33 11.45
C TRP A 155 2.23 -12.63 12.97
N GLU A 156 1.07 -12.76 13.62
CA GLU A 156 1.00 -13.64 14.77
C GLU A 156 1.05 -15.04 14.18
N ILE A 157 2.27 -15.59 14.05
CA ILE A 157 2.42 -17.04 14.03
C ILE A 157 1.64 -17.47 15.26
N ARG A 158 0.50 -18.12 15.07
CA ARG A 158 -0.03 -18.98 16.12
C ARG A 158 1.09 -19.98 16.36
N ALA A 159 1.91 -19.72 17.37
CA ALA A 159 2.69 -20.75 18.01
C ALA A 159 1.64 -21.72 18.52
N ILE A 160 1.30 -22.70 17.68
CA ILE A 160 0.58 -23.88 18.09
C ILE A 160 1.41 -24.48 19.23
N THR A 161 0.91 -24.31 20.45
CA THR A 161 1.41 -24.98 21.64
C THR A 161 0.57 -26.22 21.84
#